data_AF-A0A1W1W380-F1
#
_entry.id   AF-A0A1W1W380-F1
#
_cell.length_a   1.000
_cell.length_b   1.000
_cell.length_c   1.000
_cell.angle_alpha   90.00
_cell.angle_beta   90.00
_cell.angle_gamma   90.00
#
_symmetry.space_group_name_H-M   'P 1'
#
loop_
_entity.id
_entity.type
_entity.pdbx_description
1 polymer ?
#
loop_
_entity_poly.entity_id
_entity_poly.type
_entity_poly.pdbx_seq_one_letter_code
_entity_poly.pdbx_strand_id
1 'polypeptide(L)'
;MGAGVLIGGGLFLKELSFSLGVLLALPVSFLFQYWLERAVERTGHLSPGRAYYTFLARALARMSVSFFLLVLAAVKGPAFLLGVLGGLILPMLAYLAEAVTLFVPALKKSRL
;
A
#
# COMPACT_ATOMS: atom_id res chain seq x y z
N MET A 1 3.89 1.80 -13.07
CA MET A 1 3.75 0.65 -14.01
C MET A 1 2.78 -0.42 -13.48
N GLY A 2 2.90 -0.91 -12.24
CA GLY A 2 2.04 -2.00 -11.72
C GLY A 2 0.52 -1.74 -11.71
N ALA A 3 0.07 -0.52 -11.37
CA ALA A 3 -1.37 -0.19 -11.35
C ALA A 3 -2.01 -0.26 -12.74
N GLY A 4 -1.30 0.19 -13.77
CA GLY A 4 -1.76 0.15 -15.16
C GLY A 4 -1.86 -1.28 -15.69
N VAL A 5 -1.00 -2.19 -15.22
CA VAL A 5 -1.09 -3.63 -15.57
C VAL A 5 -2.34 -4.25 -14.94
N LEU A 6 -2.63 -3.95 -13.67
CA LEU A 6 -3.84 -4.47 -13.00
C LEU A 6 -5.11 -3.94 -13.66
N ILE A 7 -5.20 -2.63 -13.89
CA ILE A 7 -6.38 -2.00 -14.52
C ILE A 7 -6.52 -2.47 -15.98
N GLY A 8 -5.43 -2.45 -16.76
CA GLY A 8 -5.45 -2.87 -18.17
C GLY A 8 -5.75 -4.36 -18.34
N GLY A 9 -5.20 -5.22 -17.46
CA GLY A 9 -5.48 -6.66 -17.45
C GLY A 9 -6.94 -6.95 -17.11
N GLY A 10 -7.51 -6.26 -16.13
CA GLY A 10 -8.93 -6.38 -15.80
C GLY A 10 -9.84 -5.97 -16.97
N LEU A 11 -9.54 -4.86 -17.63
CA LEU A 11 -10.28 -4.41 -18.82
C LEU A 11 -10.16 -5.39 -20.00
N PHE A 12 -8.98 -5.96 -20.22
CA PHE A 12 -8.75 -6.97 -21.26
C PHE A 12 -9.57 -8.25 -21.01
N LEU A 13 -9.67 -8.68 -19.74
CA LEU A 13 -10.47 -9.83 -19.32
C LEU A 13 -11.98 -9.52 -19.21
N LYS A 14 -12.41 -8.29 -19.57
CA LYS A 14 -13.79 -7.79 -19.41
C LYS A 14 -14.29 -7.78 -17.96
N GLU A 15 -13.37 -7.76 -17.00
CA GLU A 15 -13.62 -7.67 -15.57
C GLU A 15 -13.59 -6.21 -15.11
N LEU A 16 -14.63 -5.46 -15.48
CA LEU A 16 -14.76 -4.04 -15.14
C LEU A 16 -14.81 -3.84 -13.61
N SER A 17 -15.50 -4.73 -12.89
CA SER A 17 -15.62 -4.70 -11.43
C SER A 17 -14.26 -4.78 -10.74
N PHE A 18 -13.36 -5.65 -11.23
CA PHE A 18 -11.99 -5.72 -10.73
C PHE A 18 -11.25 -4.39 -10.94
N SER A 19 -11.30 -3.87 -12.17
CA SER A 19 -10.60 -2.63 -12.55
C SER A 19 -11.06 -1.43 -11.71
N LEU A 20 -12.37 -1.33 -11.45
CA LEU A 20 -12.94 -0.31 -10.58
C LEU A 20 -12.49 -0.46 -9.12
N GLY A 21 -12.39 -1.70 -8.63
CA GLY A 21 -11.84 -1.97 -7.29
C GLY A 21 -10.41 -1.47 -7.16
N VAL A 22 -9.57 -1.74 -8.16
CA VAL A 22 -8.18 -1.25 -8.19
C VAL A 22 -8.15 0.28 -8.23
N LEU A 23 -8.94 0.89 -9.12
CA LEU A 23 -8.98 2.35 -9.30
C LEU A 23 -9.46 3.09 -8.04
N LEU A 24 -10.38 2.49 -7.28
CA LEU A 24 -10.87 3.06 -6.02
C LEU A 24 -9.85 2.92 -4.89
N ALA A 25 -9.20 1.77 -4.78
CA ALA A 25 -8.27 1.50 -3.69
C ALA A 25 -6.92 2.22 -3.87
N LEU A 26 -6.44 2.39 -5.10
CA LEU A 26 -5.12 2.97 -5.36
C LEU A 26 -4.91 4.36 -4.73
N PRO A 27 -5.80 5.35 -4.95
CA PRO A 27 -5.63 6.70 -4.40
C PRO A 27 -5.60 6.69 -2.88
N VAL A 28 -6.43 5.84 -2.26
CA VAL A 28 -6.48 5.67 -0.81
C VAL A 28 -5.15 5.13 -0.29
N SER A 29 -4.60 4.10 -0.94
CA SER A 29 -3.31 3.53 -0.56
C SER A 29 -2.16 4.52 -0.69
N PHE A 30 -2.13 5.29 -1.79
CA PHE A 30 -1.12 6.34 -2.00
C PHE A 30 -1.22 7.46 -0.96
N LEU A 31 -2.44 7.90 -0.65
CA LEU A 31 -2.66 8.92 0.37
C LEU A 31 -2.16 8.45 1.74
N PHE A 32 -2.47 7.21 2.13
CA PHE A 32 -2.00 6.65 3.40
C PHE A 32 -0.48 6.43 3.42
N GLN A 33 0.11 6.03 2.30
CA GLN A 33 1.56 5.89 2.18
C GLN A 33 2.25 7.23 2.41
N TYR A 34 1.81 8.27 1.70
CA TYR A 34 2.31 9.63 1.86
C TYR A 34 2.13 10.17 3.29
N TRP A 35 0.97 9.90 3.89
CA TRP A 35 0.68 10.30 5.27
C TRP A 35 1.54 9.58 6.30
N LEU A 36 1.90 8.32 6.06
CA LEU A 36 2.78 7.54 6.93
C LEU A 36 4.25 7.99 6.80
N GLU A 37 4.72 8.27 5.57
CA GLU A 37 6.06 8.81 5.32
C GLU A 37 6.28 10.16 6.00
N ARG A 38 5.30 11.07 5.91
CA ARG A 38 5.32 12.33 6.67
C ARG A 38 5.39 12.16 8.18
N ALA A 39 4.96 11.01 8.71
CA ALA A 39 5.11 10.71 10.13
C ALA A 39 6.59 10.51 10.47
N VAL A 40 7.31 9.79 9.62
CA VAL A 40 8.73 9.50 9.79
C VAL A 40 9.56 10.77 9.61
N GLU A 41 9.34 11.56 8.56
CA GLU A 41 10.09 12.80 8.31
C GLU A 41 9.95 13.81 9.45
N ARG A 42 8.75 13.92 10.04
CA ARG A 42 8.47 14.85 11.14
C ARG A 42 8.87 14.33 12.52
N THR A 43 9.55 13.20 12.62
CA THR A 43 9.98 12.67 13.93
C THR A 43 11.39 13.06 14.34
N GLY A 44 12.15 13.76 13.48
CA GLY A 44 13.53 14.17 13.80
C GLY A 44 13.70 15.06 15.04
N HIS A 45 12.61 15.63 15.58
CA HIS A 45 12.59 16.48 16.77
C HIS A 45 11.82 15.86 17.96
N LEU A 46 11.31 14.63 17.81
CA LEU A 46 10.51 13.95 18.85
C LEU A 46 11.35 12.93 19.61
N SER A 47 10.98 12.67 20.87
CA SER A 47 11.57 11.56 21.61
C SER A 47 11.24 10.21 20.94
N PRO A 48 12.14 9.21 20.99
CA PRO A 48 11.94 7.92 20.32
C PRO A 48 10.59 7.26 20.63
N GLY A 49 10.13 7.35 21.88
CA GLY A 49 8.82 6.84 22.30
C GLY A 49 7.66 7.56 21.60
N ARG A 50 7.66 8.89 21.55
CA ARG A 50 6.59 9.67 20.88
C ARG A 50 6.58 9.45 19.37
N ALA A 51 7.77 9.31 18.77
CA ALA A 51 7.90 8.98 17.36
C ALA A 51 7.25 7.62 17.04
N TYR A 52 7.55 6.60 17.85
CA TYR A 52 6.95 5.27 17.73
C TYR A 52 5.43 5.30 17.86
N TYR A 53 4.88 5.95 18.90
CA TYR A 53 3.43 6.03 19.09
C TYR A 53 2.72 6.77 17.94
N THR A 54 3.35 7.83 17.41
CA THR A 54 2.79 8.58 16.27
C THR A 54 2.75 7.71 15.02
N PHE A 55 3.82 6.97 14.74
CA PHE A 55 3.85 6.03 13.62
C PHE A 55 2.82 4.92 13.80
N LEU A 56 2.78 4.31 14.98
CA LEU A 56 1.86 3.21 15.30
C LEU A 56 0.39 3.63 15.16
N ALA A 57 0.01 4.82 15.66
CA ALA A 57 -1.34 5.34 15.53
C ALA A 57 -1.75 5.52 14.06
N ARG A 58 -0.84 6.02 13.21
CA ARG A 58 -1.11 6.18 11.77
C ARG A 58 -1.16 4.84 11.04
N ALA A 59 -0.30 3.89 11.41
CA ALA A 59 -0.33 2.53 10.88
C ALA A 59 -1.66 1.84 11.22
N LEU A 60 -2.13 1.94 12.47
CA LEU A 60 -3.43 1.43 12.90
C LEU A 60 -4.58 2.08 12.11
N ALA A 61 -4.57 3.40 11.95
CA ALA A 61 -5.59 4.09 11.16
C ALA A 61 -5.62 3.60 9.70
N ARG A 62 -4.45 3.42 9.07
CA ARG A 62 -4.34 2.83 7.72
C ARG A 62 -4.91 1.41 7.67
N MET A 63 -4.64 0.59 8.68
CA MET A 63 -5.16 -0.78 8.76
C MET A 63 -6.68 -0.78 8.92
N SER A 64 -7.23 0.06 9.81
CA SER A 64 -8.67 0.17 10.01
C SER A 64 -9.40 0.61 8.74
N VAL A 65 -8.87 1.58 8.00
CA VAL A 65 -9.50 2.04 6.75
C VAL A 65 -9.35 1.00 5.65
N SER A 66 -8.20 0.34 5.53
CA SER A 66 -8.01 -0.79 4.59
C SER A 66 -9.01 -1.91 4.87
N PHE A 67 -9.20 -2.27 6.14
CA PHE A 67 -10.16 -3.29 6.56
C PHE A 67 -11.59 -2.89 6.22
N PHE A 68 -11.97 -1.65 6.53
CA PHE A 68 -13.29 -1.12 6.19
C PHE A 68 -13.56 -1.16 4.68
N LEU A 69 -12.59 -0.78 3.86
CA LEU A 69 -12.71 -0.86 2.40
C LEU A 69 -12.87 -2.30 1.92
N LEU A 70 -12.15 -3.26 2.50
CA LEU A 70 -12.30 -4.68 2.15
C LEU A 70 -13.69 -5.21 2.53
N VAL A 71 -14.20 -4.84 3.71
CA VAL A 71 -15.56 -5.21 4.14
C VAL A 71 -16.61 -4.63 3.18
N LEU A 72 -16.50 -3.35 2.82
CA LEU A 72 -17.40 -2.74 1.84
C LEU A 72 -17.29 -3.39 0.46
N ALA A 73 -16.07 -3.74 0.04
CA ALA A 73 -15.82 -4.37 -1.24
C ALA A 73 -16.41 -5.79 -1.31
N ALA A 74 -16.38 -6.53 -0.20
CA ALA A 74 -16.98 -7.86 -0.12
C ALA A 74 -18.48 -7.86 -0.44
N VAL A 75 -19.21 -6.79 -0.09
CA VAL A 75 -20.64 -6.63 -0.42
C VAL A 75 -20.88 -6.51 -1.92
N LYS A 76 -19.92 -5.99 -2.69
CA LYS A 76 -20.02 -5.82 -4.15
C LYS A 76 -19.63 -7.07 -4.94
N GLY A 77 -19.05 -8.07 -4.28
CA GLY A 77 -18.67 -9.35 -4.88
C GLY A 77 -17.16 -9.57 -5.03
N PRO A 78 -16.76 -10.81 -5.37
CA PRO A 78 -15.37 -11.26 -5.30
C PRO A 78 -14.44 -10.52 -6.27
N ALA A 79 -14.88 -10.23 -7.50
CA ALA A 79 -14.06 -9.53 -8.48
C ALA A 79 -13.67 -8.11 -8.01
N PHE A 80 -14.64 -7.36 -7.48
CA PHE A 80 -14.39 -6.02 -6.93
C PHE A 80 -13.50 -6.08 -5.67
N LEU A 81 -13.75 -7.05 -4.78
CA LEU A 81 -12.91 -7.31 -3.60
C LEU A 81 -11.45 -7.57 -3.97
N LEU A 82 -11.19 -8.43 -4.97
CA LEU A 82 -9.84 -8.71 -5.46
C LEU A 82 -9.19 -7.47 -6.08
N GLY A 83 -9.97 -6.65 -6.77
CA GLY A 83 -9.49 -5.37 -7.30
C GLY A 83 -9.05 -4.43 -6.18
N VAL A 84 -9.89 -4.26 -5.14
CA VAL A 84 -9.56 -3.45 -3.97
C VAL A 84 -8.32 -3.99 -3.27
N LEU A 85 -8.24 -5.30 -3.04
CA LEU A 85 -7.08 -5.95 -2.44
C LEU A 85 -5.80 -5.67 -3.25
N GLY A 86 -5.86 -5.80 -4.58
CA GLY A 86 -4.76 -5.49 -5.47
C GLY A 86 -4.29 -4.04 -5.34
N GLY A 87 -5.23 -3.08 -5.30
CA GLY A 87 -4.92 -1.66 -5.11
C GLY A 87 -4.37 -1.30 -3.72
N LEU A 88 -4.75 -2.05 -2.68
CA LEU A 88 -4.24 -1.88 -1.31
C LEU A 88 -2.81 -2.43 -1.14
N ILE A 89 -2.52 -3.58 -1.75
CA ILE A 89 -1.24 -4.29 -1.57
C ILE A 89 -0.15 -3.75 -2.51
N LEU A 90 -0.51 -3.18 -3.66
CA LEU A 90 0.47 -2.75 -4.66
C LEU A 90 1.57 -1.82 -4.11
N PRO A 91 1.28 -0.80 -3.27
CA PRO A 91 2.34 0.04 -2.70
C PRO A 91 3.25 -0.71 -1.73
N MET A 92 2.73 -1.72 -1.02
CA MET A 92 3.54 -2.58 -0.14
C MET A 92 4.55 -3.39 -0.96
N LEU A 93 4.12 -3.96 -2.10
CA LEU A 93 5.02 -4.68 -2.99
C LEU A 93 6.05 -3.77 -3.64
N ALA A 94 5.67 -2.54 -3.99
CA ALA A 94 6.61 -1.55 -4.51
C ALA A 94 7.71 -1.23 -3.48
N TYR A 95 7.33 -0.98 -2.22
CA TYR A 95 8.28 -0.74 -1.14
C TYR A 95 9.18 -1.96 -0.87
N LEU A 96 8.62 -3.17 -0.88
CA LEU A 96 9.39 -4.39 -0.70
C LEU A 96 10.40 -4.60 -1.83
N ALA A 97 10.00 -4.35 -3.08
CA ALA A 97 10.88 -4.43 -4.23
C ALA A 97 12.04 -3.42 -4.11
N GLU A 98 11.74 -2.19 -3.69
CA GLU A 98 12.75 -1.14 -3.46
C GLU A 98 13.70 -1.49 -2.29
N ALA A 99 13.18 -2.04 -1.21
CA ALA A 99 14.02 -2.51 -0.11
C ALA A 99 14.97 -3.64 -0.56
N VAL A 100 14.48 -4.59 -1.35
CA VAL A 100 15.31 -5.69 -1.88
C VAL A 100 16.42 -5.14 -2.79
N THR A 101 16.12 -4.18 -3.68
CA THR A 101 17.14 -3.61 -4.58
C THR A 101 18.18 -2.78 -3.85
N LEU A 102 17.83 -2.14 -2.73
CA LEU A 102 18.77 -1.34 -1.92
C LEU A 102 19.62 -2.20 -0.97
N PHE A 103 19.02 -3.15 -0.26
CA PHE A 103 19.69 -3.90 0.81
C PHE A 103 20.50 -5.11 0.32
N VAL A 104 20.05 -5.82 -0.72
CA VAL A 104 20.76 -7.02 -1.22
C VAL A 104 22.17 -6.68 -1.72
N PRO A 105 22.41 -5.60 -2.48
CA PRO A 105 23.76 -5.20 -2.88
C PRO A 105 24.60 -4.69 -1.71
N ALA A 106 24.00 -3.98 -0.75
CA ALA A 106 24.71 -3.43 0.41
C ALA A 106 25.28 -4.53 1.32
N LEU A 107 24.53 -5.61 1.55
CA LEU A 107 24.98 -6.78 2.31
C LEU A 107 26.12 -7.54 1.62
N LYS A 108 26.17 -7.51 0.29
CA LYS A 108 27.26 -8.12 -0.48
C LYS A 108 28.56 -7.31 -0.38
N LYS A 109 28.45 -5.99 -0.22
CA LYS A 109 29.59 -5.07 -0.14
C LYS A 109 30.22 -4.97 1.25
N SER A 110 29.50 -5.31 2.32
CA SER A 110 30.03 -5.31 3.69
C SER A 110 30.71 -6.62 4.12
N ARG A 111 30.75 -7.64 3.23
CA ARG A 111 31.42 -8.93 3.46
C ARG A 111 32.77 -9.05 2.73
N LEU A 112 33.23 -7.98 2.08
CA LEU A 112 34.55 -7.82 1.46
C LEU A 112 35.32 -6.75 2.23
#